data_AF-A0A4V3D3V3-F1
#
_entry.id   AF-A0A4V3D3V3-F1
#
_cell.length_a   1.000
_cell.length_b   1.000
_cell.length_c   1.000
_cell.angle_alpha   90.00
_cell.angle_beta   90.00
_cell.angle_gamma   90.00
#
_symmetry.space_group_name_H-M   'P 1'
#
loop_
_entity.id
_entity.type
_entity.pdbx_description
1 polymer ?
#
loop_
_entity_poly.entity_id
_entity_poly.type
_entity_poly.pdbx_seq_one_letter_code
_entity_poly.pdbx_strand_id
1 'polypeptide(L)' 'MKNIIRAIVAGYGAKKIGGGRCGCIGTIIVFLILYWLLGYVFEIF' A
#
# COMPACT_ATOMS: atom_id res chain seq x y z
N MET A 1 -4.57 -15.90 4.05
CA MET A 1 -5.65 -14.95 3.72
C MET A 1 -5.40 -13.50 4.20
N LYS A 2 -4.42 -13.23 5.08
CA LYS A 2 -4.08 -11.85 5.51
C LYS A 2 -3.29 -11.05 4.45
N ASN A 3 -2.44 -11.72 3.67
CA ASN A 3 -1.51 -11.05 2.74
C ASN A 3 -2.16 -10.56 1.43
N ILE A 4 -3.16 -11.29 0.91
CA ILE A 4 -3.91 -10.88 -0.29
C ILE A 4 -4.75 -9.63 -0.02
N ILE A 5 -5.47 -9.60 1.10
CA ILE A 5 -6.27 -8.43 1.50
C ILE A 5 -5.36 -7.23 1.74
N ARG A 6 -4.21 -7.43 2.40
CA ARG A 6 -3.19 -6.40 2.59
C ARG A 6 -2.68 -5.83 1.26
N ALA A 7 -2.35 -6.70 0.30
CA ALA A 7 -1.85 -6.27 -1.01
C ALA A 7 -2.91 -5.50 -1.80
N ILE A 8 -4.18 -5.93 -1.74
CA ILE A 8 -5.29 -5.22 -2.41
C ILE A 8 -5.53 -3.85 -1.79
N VAL A 9 -5.60 -3.75 -0.46
CA VAL A 9 -5.84 -2.48 0.24
C VAL A 9 -4.65 -1.52 0.08
N ALA A 10 -3.41 -2.02 0.19
CA ALA A 10 -2.22 -1.22 -0.07
C ALA A 10 -2.13 -0.78 -1.53
N GLY A 11 -2.52 -1.64 -2.48
CA GLY A 11 -2.58 -1.35 -3.91
C GLY A 11 -3.61 -0.28 -4.24
N TYR A 12 -4.80 -0.38 -3.65
CA TYR A 12 -5.87 0.59 -3.83
C TYR A 12 -5.51 1.95 -3.21
N GLY A 13 -4.94 1.95 -2.00
CA GLY A 13 -4.43 3.15 -1.34
C GLY A 13 -3.30 3.82 -2.14
N ALA A 14 -2.35 3.03 -2.64
CA ALA A 14 -1.23 3.54 -3.41
C ALA A 14 -1.66 4.11 -4.76
N LYS A 15 -2.61 3.47 -5.46
CA LYS A 15 -3.15 3.99 -6.71
C LYS A 15 -3.90 5.32 -6.50
N LYS A 16 -4.65 5.45 -5.40
CA LYS A 16 -5.42 6.66 -5.08
C LYS A 16 -4.52 7.84 -4.67
N ILE A 17 -3.41 7.57 -3.99
CA ILE A 17 -2.45 8.60 -3.54
C ILE A 17 -1.41 8.92 -4.62
N GLY A 18 -0.93 7.92 -5.37
CA GLY A 18 0.13 8.05 -6.37
C GLY A 18 -0.30 8.59 -7.73
N GLY A 19 -1.57 8.44 -8.10
CA GLY A 19 -2.08 8.72 -9.46
C GLY A 19 -2.10 10.19 -9.89
N GLY A 20 -1.92 11.16 -8.99
CA GLY A 20 -2.12 12.59 -9.28
C GLY A 20 -0.89 13.35 -9.79
N ARG A 21 0.33 13.05 -9.30
CA ARG A 21 1.57 13.78 -9.66
C ARG A 21 2.88 13.00 -9.49
N CYS A 22 2.90 11.85 -8.80
CA CYS A 22 4.15 11.21 -8.35
C CYS A 22 4.71 10.10 -9.27
N GLY A 23 4.14 9.91 -10.46
CA GLY A 23 4.63 8.94 -11.44
C GLY A 23 4.62 7.47 -10.98
N CYS A 24 5.15 6.58 -11.82
CA CYS A 24 5.23 5.15 -11.52
C CYS A 24 6.07 4.87 -10.26
N ILE A 25 7.19 5.58 -10.09
CA ILE A 25 8.10 5.39 -8.96
C ILE A 25 7.46 5.78 -7.63
N GLY A 26 6.77 6.94 -7.58
CA GLY A 26 6.08 7.36 -6.36
C GLY A 26 4.98 6.40 -5.95
N THR A 27 4.26 5.81 -6.92
CA THR A 27 3.22 4.81 -6.65
C THR A 27 3.79 3.54 -6.04
N ILE A 28 4.97 3.08 -6.50
CA ILE A 28 5.67 1.90 -5.96
C ILE A 28 6.14 2.17 -4.52
N ILE A 29 6.73 3.34 -4.27
CA ILE A 29 7.19 3.74 -2.94
C ILE A 29 6.01 3.82 -1.97
N VAL A 30 4.93 4.48 -2.37
CA VAL A 30 3.71 4.60 -1.56
C VAL A 30 3.10 3.21 -1.29
N PHE A 31 3.10 2.31 -2.27
CA PHE A 31 2.66 0.92 -2.08
C PHE A 31 3.50 0.18 -1.03
N LEU A 32 4.82 0.27 -1.08
CA LEU A 32 5.71 -0.35 -0.09
C LEU A 32 5.46 0.19 1.31
N ILE A 33 5.30 1.52 1.45
CA ILE A 33 5.01 2.17 2.74
C ILE A 33 3.67 1.69 3.29
N LEU A 34 2.60 1.72 2.49
CA LEU A 34 1.27 1.24 2.90
C LEU A 34 1.27 -0.25 3.23
N TYR A 35 1.98 -1.05 2.44
CA TYR A 35 2.07 -2.50 2.65
C TYR A 35 2.80 -2.85 3.93
N TRP A 36 3.87 -2.12 4.27
CA TRP A 36 4.61 -2.31 5.52
C TRP A 36 3.81 -1.80 6.73
N LEU A 37 3.16 -0.65 6.60
CA LEU A 37 2.33 -0.06 7.66
C LEU A 37 1.10 -0.92 7.98
N LEU A 38 0.38 -1.38 6.96
CA LEU A 38 -0.71 -2.35 7.17
C LEU A 38 -0.18 -3.66 7.73
N GLY A 39 1.06 -4.05 7.39
CA GLY A 39 1.69 -5.24 7.97
C GLY A 39 1.86 -5.10 9.47
N TYR A 40 2.36 -3.95 9.93
CA TYR A 40 2.47 -3.63 11.34
C TYR A 40 1.11 -3.63 12.04
N VAL A 41 0.11 -2.97 11.45
CA VAL A 41 -1.24 -2.88 12.03
C VAL A 41 -1.92 -4.26 12.11
N PHE A 42 -1.79 -5.10 11.09
CA PHE A 42 -2.36 -6.46 11.07
C PHE A 42 -1.53 -7.52 11.82
N GLU A 43 -0.29 -7.20 12.18
CA GLU A 43 0.55 -8.05 13.05
C GLU A 43 0.25 -7.80 14.52
N ILE A 44 -0.06 -6.54 14.85
CA ILE A 44 -0.44 -6.11 16.20
C ILE A 44 -1.90 -6.53 16.55
N PHE A 45 -2.75 -6.75 15.55
CA PHE A 45 -4.17 -7.08 15.71
C PHE A 45 -4.47 -8.56 15.43
#